data_AF-A0A557XHR8-F1
#
_entry.id   AF-A0A557XHR8-F1
#
_cell.length_a   1.000
_cell.length_b   1.000
_cell.length_c   1.000
_cell.angle_alpha   90.00
_cell.angle_beta   90.00
_cell.angle_gamma   90.00
#
_symmetry.space_group_name_H-M   'P 1'
#
loop_
_entity.id
_entity.type
_entity.pdbx_description
1 polymer ?
#
loop_
_entity_poly.entity_id
_entity_poly.type
_entity_poly.pdbx_seq_one_letter_code
_entity_poly.pdbx_strand_id
1 'polypeptide(L)'
;MSGPQPDGFCTCPHAGDGHFCKHLVAVGLAVIDSGAVDDATREESALEATVQAMDVDELRELVMTLAHRDGEVRRMLEVRATAASGDDTTAKAEFEAYVRNALEFRGFVDYRESYAVAEAASQVLDELGNHLNAGAAEIVRPALLCALPLLRTITEQADDSSGAIGAECERAADLFAQACRLGSPDPAELAEWLASFRATSPGWPTLVLADFVDAFDEHALAIYRAAVADLDRQHGGRDHWSRFEVNAMLLELADHDGDVDRAVDLLNDREHPQYGSIIARLREADVTTR
;
A
#
# COMPACT_ATOMS: atom_id res chain seq x y z
N MET A 1 -7.53 29.33 -23.74
CA MET A 1 -7.62 28.21 -22.78
C MET A 1 -8.94 28.38 -22.05
N SER A 2 -9.91 27.51 -22.32
CA SER A 2 -11.20 27.57 -21.64
C SER A 2 -11.03 26.90 -20.28
N GLY A 3 -11.12 27.68 -19.20
CA GLY A 3 -11.13 27.16 -17.84
C GLY A 3 -12.34 26.23 -17.60
N PRO A 4 -12.38 25.56 -16.44
CA PRO A 4 -13.52 24.73 -16.06
C PRO A 4 -14.82 25.53 -16.17
N GLN A 5 -15.86 24.92 -16.75
CA GLN A 5 -17.17 25.56 -16.86
C GLN A 5 -17.73 25.78 -15.45
N PRO A 6 -18.21 27.00 -15.13
CA PRO A 6 -18.84 27.27 -13.86
C PRO A 6 -20.12 26.45 -13.72
N ASP A 7 -20.27 25.77 -12.59
CA ASP A 7 -21.46 25.01 -12.22
C ASP A 7 -22.23 25.72 -11.10
N GLY A 8 -23.52 25.45 -10.97
CA GLY A 8 -24.36 26.07 -9.95
C GLY A 8 -25.80 25.58 -9.97
N PHE A 9 -26.39 25.46 -8.79
CA PHE A 9 -27.78 25.05 -8.63
C PHE A 9 -28.71 26.25 -8.47
N CYS A 10 -29.78 26.30 -9.26
CA CYS A 10 -30.84 27.30 -9.13
C CYS A 10 -32.20 26.65 -9.34
N THR A 11 -33.20 27.01 -8.53
CA THR A 11 -34.57 26.46 -8.60
C THR A 11 -35.46 27.16 -9.64
N CYS A 12 -34.90 28.02 -10.50
CA CYS A 12 -35.69 28.73 -11.52
C CYS A 12 -35.96 27.84 -12.75
N PRO A 13 -37.07 28.07 -13.49
CA PRO A 13 -37.44 27.23 -14.64
C PRO A 13 -36.33 27.07 -15.68
N HIS A 14 -35.62 28.16 -15.99
CA HIS A 14 -34.52 28.16 -16.96
C HIS A 14 -33.32 27.31 -16.52
N ALA A 15 -33.09 27.14 -15.22
CA ALA A 15 -32.05 26.25 -14.70
C ALA A 15 -32.53 24.79 -14.61
N GLY A 16 -33.83 24.56 -14.42
CA GLY A 16 -34.45 23.24 -14.50
C GLY A 16 -34.31 22.58 -15.87
N ASP A 17 -34.15 23.38 -16.92
CA ASP A 17 -33.84 22.93 -18.30
C ASP A 17 -32.34 22.63 -18.52
N GLY A 18 -31.52 22.66 -17.47
CA GLY A 18 -30.07 22.39 -17.55
C GLY A 18 -29.22 23.56 -18.04
N HIS A 19 -29.78 24.78 -18.09
CA HIS A 19 -29.05 25.97 -18.53
C HIS A 19 -28.50 26.81 -17.37
N PHE A 20 -27.32 27.39 -17.55
CA PHE A 20 -26.78 28.38 -16.62
C PHE A 20 -27.62 29.67 -16.67
N CYS A 21 -28.43 29.91 -15.65
CA CYS A 21 -29.43 30.99 -15.67
C CYS A 21 -28.84 32.33 -15.21
N LYS A 22 -29.52 33.43 -15.58
CA LYS A 22 -29.12 34.79 -15.19
C LYS A 22 -29.06 35.01 -13.66
N HIS A 23 -29.77 34.21 -12.86
CA HIS A 23 -29.71 34.33 -11.40
C HIS A 23 -28.38 33.82 -10.86
N LEU A 24 -27.83 32.74 -11.42
CA LEU A 24 -26.49 32.26 -11.08
C LEU A 24 -25.43 33.29 -11.48
N VAL A 25 -25.59 33.92 -12.65
CA VAL A 25 -24.73 35.04 -13.08
C VAL A 25 -24.84 36.22 -12.10
N ALA A 26 -26.05 36.59 -11.67
CA ALA A 26 -26.27 37.70 -10.73
C ALA A 26 -25.67 37.42 -9.34
N VAL A 27 -25.74 36.17 -8.86
CA VAL A 27 -25.08 35.74 -7.62
C VAL A 27 -23.57 35.83 -7.77
N GLY A 28 -23.02 35.31 -8.88
CA GLY A 28 -21.59 35.42 -9.17
C GLY A 28 -21.10 36.87 -9.22
N LEU A 29 -21.84 37.75 -9.90
CA LEU A 29 -21.54 39.19 -9.94
C LEU A 29 -21.67 39.85 -8.57
N ALA A 30 -22.67 39.49 -7.76
CA ALA A 30 -22.82 40.02 -6.41
C ALA A 30 -21.69 39.57 -5.47
N VAL A 31 -21.16 38.37 -5.66
CA VAL A 31 -19.99 37.83 -4.92
C VAL A 31 -18.69 38.49 -5.38
N ILE A 32 -18.57 38.85 -6.66
CA ILE A 32 -17.46 39.65 -7.18
C ILE A 32 -17.53 41.09 -6.64
N ASP A 33 -18.70 41.72 -6.71
CA ASP A 33 -18.92 43.09 -6.23
C ASP A 33 -18.79 43.21 -4.70
N SER A 34 -19.02 42.13 -3.95
CA SER A 34 -18.81 42.12 -2.50
C SER A 34 -17.34 42.03 -2.08
N GLY A 35 -16.42 41.80 -3.04
CA GLY A 35 -14.99 41.64 -2.77
C GLY A 35 -14.62 40.30 -2.11
N ALA A 36 -15.58 39.37 -1.95
CA ALA A 36 -15.32 38.07 -1.33
C ALA A 36 -14.38 37.19 -2.17
N VAL A 37 -14.37 37.37 -3.50
CA VAL A 37 -13.41 36.71 -4.41
C VAL A 37 -12.01 37.32 -4.28
N ASP A 38 -11.96 38.63 -4.04
CA ASP A 38 -10.73 39.41 -3.86
C ASP A 38 -10.03 39.07 -2.53
N ASP A 39 -10.77 38.75 -1.46
CA ASP A 39 -10.19 38.43 -0.15
C ASP A 39 -9.48 37.07 -0.14
N ALA A 40 -10.12 36.05 -0.71
CA ALA A 40 -9.53 34.71 -0.85
C ALA A 40 -8.31 34.68 -1.80
N THR A 41 -8.35 35.47 -2.89
CA THR A 41 -7.19 35.58 -3.81
C THR A 41 -6.09 36.51 -3.28
N ARG A 42 -6.41 37.49 -2.43
CA ARG A 42 -5.44 38.40 -1.82
C ARG A 42 -4.68 37.78 -0.65
N GLU A 43 -5.33 36.95 0.18
CA GLU A 43 -4.66 36.18 1.24
C GLU A 43 -3.62 35.19 0.68
N GLU A 44 -3.96 34.49 -0.41
CA GLU A 44 -3.02 33.61 -1.13
C GLU A 44 -1.83 34.42 -1.71
N SER A 45 -2.08 35.63 -2.23
CA SER A 45 -1.02 36.50 -2.78
C SER A 45 -0.11 37.16 -1.74
N ALA A 46 -0.62 37.48 -0.54
CA ALA A 46 0.17 38.15 0.50
C ALA A 46 1.10 37.18 1.22
N LEU A 47 0.62 35.95 1.47
CA LEU A 47 1.44 34.87 2.01
C LEU A 47 2.56 34.50 1.05
N GLU A 48 2.24 34.27 -0.23
CA GLU A 48 3.24 33.96 -1.25
C GLU A 48 4.24 35.10 -1.44
N ALA A 49 3.77 36.36 -1.50
CA ALA A 49 4.66 37.52 -1.58
C ALA A 49 5.60 37.64 -0.37
N THR A 50 5.13 37.26 0.82
CA THR A 50 5.97 37.23 2.04
C THR A 50 7.07 36.19 1.91
N VAL A 51 6.74 34.96 1.49
CA VAL A 51 7.73 33.88 1.28
C VAL A 51 8.72 34.25 0.16
N GLN A 52 8.26 34.89 -0.91
CA GLN A 52 9.11 35.38 -2.01
C GLN A 52 10.08 36.49 -1.59
N ALA A 53 9.72 37.28 -0.57
CA ALA A 53 10.54 38.35 -0.05
C ALA A 53 11.59 37.87 0.98
N MET A 54 11.42 36.66 1.55
CA MET A 54 12.37 36.09 2.51
C MET A 54 13.71 35.81 1.84
N ASP A 55 14.79 36.05 2.58
CA ASP A 55 16.10 35.64 2.12
C ASP A 55 16.34 34.13 2.31
N VAL A 56 17.46 33.64 1.78
CA VAL A 56 17.77 32.20 1.80
C VAL A 56 18.00 31.69 3.22
N ASP A 57 18.53 32.50 4.13
CA ASP A 57 18.80 32.08 5.50
C ASP A 57 17.49 32.02 6.32
N GLU A 58 16.59 32.98 6.12
CA GLU A 58 15.24 32.95 6.66
C GLU A 58 14.45 31.72 6.17
N LEU A 59 14.54 31.41 4.88
CA LEU A 59 13.90 30.21 4.31
C LEU A 59 14.49 28.92 4.88
N ARG A 60 15.82 28.83 5.05
CA ARG A 60 16.46 27.66 5.67
C ARG A 60 16.00 27.47 7.10
N GLU A 61 15.95 28.54 7.89
CA GLU A 61 15.48 28.48 9.27
C GLU A 61 14.00 28.07 9.33
N LEU A 62 13.16 28.60 8.44
CA LEU A 62 11.75 28.25 8.35
C LEU A 62 11.55 26.78 7.98
N VAL A 63 12.24 26.28 6.95
CA VAL A 63 12.16 24.87 6.53
C VAL A 63 12.59 23.93 7.65
N MET A 64 13.69 24.24 8.34
CA MET A 64 14.13 23.45 9.48
C MET A 64 13.11 23.52 10.62
N THR A 65 12.53 24.68 10.88
CA THR A 65 11.47 24.85 11.89
C THR A 65 10.23 24.02 11.57
N LEU A 66 9.82 23.95 10.30
CA LEU A 66 8.71 23.11 9.86
C LEU A 66 9.05 21.63 10.04
N ALA A 67 10.26 21.20 9.64
CA ALA A 67 10.72 19.81 9.81
C ALA A 67 10.77 19.35 11.28
N HIS A 68 11.04 20.27 12.22
CA HIS A 68 10.99 19.94 13.64
C HIS A 68 9.56 19.79 14.18
N ARG A 69 8.58 20.43 13.54
CA ARG A 69 7.18 20.43 13.97
C ARG A 69 6.34 19.36 13.27
N ASP A 70 6.69 19.05 12.03
CA ASP A 70 5.94 18.20 11.14
C ASP A 70 6.81 17.02 10.69
N GLY A 71 6.38 15.81 11.06
CA GLY A 71 7.09 14.58 10.75
C GLY A 71 7.09 14.22 9.27
N GLU A 72 6.04 14.56 8.52
CA GLU A 72 5.95 14.32 7.09
C GLU A 72 6.94 15.25 6.35
N VAL A 73 6.99 16.53 6.75
CA VAL A 73 7.99 17.48 6.20
C VAL A 73 9.41 16.98 6.47
N ARG A 74 9.67 16.45 7.68
CA ARG A 74 10.97 15.86 8.02
C ARG A 74 11.31 14.68 7.11
N ARG A 75 10.40 13.71 6.95
CA ARG A 75 10.60 12.54 6.09
C ARG A 75 10.81 12.92 4.63
N MET A 76 10.05 13.90 4.13
CA MET A 76 10.26 14.47 2.79
C MET A 76 11.68 15.05 2.64
N LEU A 77 12.21 15.75 3.64
CA LEU A 77 13.56 16.28 3.62
C LEU A 77 14.62 15.18 3.72
N GLU A 78 14.41 14.14 4.53
CA GLU A 78 15.32 12.99 4.62
C GLU A 78 15.43 12.25 3.27
N VAL A 79 14.32 12.03 2.57
CA VAL A 79 14.33 11.46 1.21
C VAL A 79 15.16 12.32 0.25
N ARG A 80 15.01 13.65 0.31
CA ARG A 80 15.82 14.57 -0.50
C ARG A 80 17.29 14.58 -0.11
N ALA A 81 17.59 14.45 1.18
CA ALA A 81 18.96 14.39 1.69
C ALA A 81 19.67 13.13 1.18
N THR A 82 18.99 11.99 1.17
CA THR A 82 19.50 10.73 0.59
C THR A 82 19.87 10.88 -0.89
N ALA A 83 19.06 11.58 -1.69
CA ALA A 83 19.39 11.82 -3.09
C ALA A 83 20.67 12.65 -3.29
N ALA A 84 21.04 13.49 -2.31
CA ALA A 84 22.26 14.30 -2.35
C ALA A 84 23.48 13.58 -1.74
N SER A 85 23.30 12.81 -0.67
CA SER A 85 24.37 12.13 0.06
C SER A 85 24.70 10.74 -0.48
N GLY A 86 23.73 10.06 -1.09
CA GLY A 86 23.80 8.63 -1.42
C GLY A 86 23.62 7.70 -0.21
N ASP A 87 23.33 8.24 0.98
CA ASP A 87 23.11 7.48 2.22
C ASP A 87 21.62 7.52 2.60
N ASP A 88 21.00 6.34 2.65
CA ASP A 88 19.57 6.16 2.96
C ASP A 88 19.30 5.70 4.40
N THR A 89 20.34 5.55 5.22
CA THR A 89 20.21 4.96 6.56
C THR A 89 19.32 5.78 7.49
N THR A 90 19.46 7.10 7.50
CA THR A 90 18.65 8.00 8.35
C THR A 90 17.20 8.04 7.87
N ALA A 91 16.98 8.11 6.56
CA ALA A 91 15.63 8.10 6.00
C ALA A 91 14.89 6.79 6.31
N LYS A 92 15.54 5.64 6.10
CA LYS A 92 14.97 4.31 6.44
C LYS A 92 14.60 4.20 7.92
N ALA A 93 15.52 4.57 8.81
CA ALA A 93 15.29 4.53 10.26
C ALA A 93 14.13 5.45 10.68
N GLU A 94 14.00 6.60 10.03
CA GLU A 94 12.91 7.52 10.29
C GLU A 94 11.54 6.97 9.85
N PHE A 95 11.43 6.39 8.65
CA PHE A 95 10.17 5.76 8.23
C PHE A 95 9.80 4.55 9.09
N GLU A 96 10.77 3.74 9.50
CA GLU A 96 10.51 2.64 10.44
C GLU A 96 10.01 3.16 11.80
N ALA A 97 10.62 4.22 12.33
CA ALA A 97 10.17 4.83 13.57
C ALA A 97 8.76 5.41 13.43
N TYR A 98 8.45 6.04 12.30
CA TYR A 98 7.11 6.53 12.00
C TYR A 98 6.06 5.41 12.04
N VAL A 99 6.30 4.30 11.32
CA VAL A 99 5.41 3.13 11.33
C VAL A 99 5.22 2.59 12.74
N ARG A 100 6.31 2.36 13.49
CA ARG A 100 6.24 1.80 14.85
C ARG A 100 5.45 2.69 15.80
N ASN A 101 5.64 4.01 15.72
CA ASN A 101 4.95 4.96 16.58
C ASN A 101 3.47 5.10 16.21
N ALA A 102 3.15 5.16 14.92
CA ALA A 102 1.78 5.30 14.44
C ALA A 102 0.94 4.03 14.67
N LEU A 103 1.59 2.86 14.63
CA LEU A 103 0.97 1.57 14.88
C LEU A 103 1.21 1.03 16.32
N GLU A 104 1.57 1.90 17.26
CA GLU A 104 1.74 1.50 18.66
C GLU A 104 0.38 1.31 19.34
N PHE A 105 -0.10 0.07 19.38
CA PHE A 105 -1.32 -0.30 20.11
C PHE A 105 -1.02 -1.31 21.22
N ARG A 106 -1.73 -1.19 22.35
CA ARG A 106 -1.57 -2.06 23.52
C ARG A 106 -2.91 -2.61 23.97
N GLY A 107 -2.98 -3.94 24.06
CA GLY A 107 -4.18 -4.65 24.50
C GLY A 107 -5.11 -4.96 23.35
N PHE A 108 -6.32 -5.40 23.72
CA PHE A 108 -7.36 -5.75 22.76
C PHE A 108 -8.04 -4.48 22.23
N VAL A 109 -8.20 -4.39 20.91
CA VAL A 109 -8.87 -3.27 20.22
C VAL A 109 -10.34 -3.63 20.02
N ASP A 110 -11.26 -2.85 20.60
CA ASP A 110 -12.69 -3.12 20.41
C ASP A 110 -13.19 -2.70 19.02
N TYR A 111 -14.39 -3.16 18.67
CA TYR A 111 -14.98 -2.92 17.35
C TYR A 111 -15.03 -1.45 16.94
N ARG A 112 -15.29 -0.51 17.86
CA ARG A 112 -15.33 0.92 17.52
C ARG A 112 -13.92 1.50 17.36
N GLU A 113 -13.00 1.07 18.21
CA GLU A 113 -11.60 1.46 18.14
C GLU A 113 -10.92 0.93 16.87
N SER A 114 -11.39 -0.19 16.32
CA SER A 114 -10.85 -0.77 15.08
C SER A 114 -10.82 0.20 13.90
N TYR A 115 -11.81 1.09 13.79
CA TYR A 115 -11.84 2.12 12.74
C TYR A 115 -10.78 3.18 12.92
N ALA A 116 -10.47 3.57 14.16
CA ALA A 116 -9.41 4.54 14.44
C ALA A 116 -8.02 3.94 14.18
N VAL A 117 -7.86 2.64 14.47
CA VAL A 117 -6.66 1.87 14.11
C VAL A 117 -6.49 1.79 12.60
N ALA A 118 -7.56 1.43 11.88
CA ALA A 118 -7.53 1.35 10.42
C ALA A 118 -7.23 2.72 9.80
N GLU A 119 -7.80 3.81 10.33
CA GLU A 119 -7.50 5.17 9.87
C GLU A 119 -6.02 5.54 10.09
N ALA A 120 -5.46 5.23 11.26
CA ALA A 120 -4.04 5.46 11.53
C ALA A 120 -3.14 4.65 10.59
N ALA A 121 -3.48 3.39 10.33
CA ALA A 121 -2.78 2.55 9.37
C ALA A 121 -2.90 3.11 7.93
N SER A 122 -4.09 3.54 7.53
CA SER A 122 -4.35 4.13 6.22
C SER A 122 -3.47 5.36 5.97
N GLN A 123 -3.39 6.27 6.94
CA GLN A 123 -2.54 7.48 6.85
C GLN A 123 -1.06 7.14 6.67
N VAL A 124 -0.56 6.15 7.43
CA VAL A 124 0.82 5.66 7.29
C VAL A 124 1.05 5.07 5.90
N LEU A 125 0.13 4.23 5.42
CA LEU A 125 0.24 3.56 4.13
C LEU A 125 0.05 4.53 2.95
N ASP A 126 -0.76 5.58 3.11
CA ASP A 126 -0.89 6.68 2.14
C ASP A 126 0.45 7.40 1.98
N GLU A 127 1.09 7.78 3.08
CA GLU A 127 2.37 8.47 3.04
C GLU A 127 3.48 7.58 2.44
N LEU A 128 3.59 6.33 2.90
CA LEU A 128 4.55 5.37 2.34
C LEU A 128 4.30 5.12 0.84
N GLY A 129 3.04 5.01 0.44
CA GLY A 129 2.62 4.86 -0.96
C GLY A 129 2.97 6.09 -1.82
N ASN A 130 2.80 7.30 -1.29
CA ASN A 130 3.19 8.54 -1.99
C ASN A 130 4.70 8.58 -2.24
N HIS A 131 5.51 8.25 -1.24
CA HIS A 131 6.95 8.17 -1.38
C HIS A 131 7.39 7.04 -2.32
N LEU A 132 6.74 5.87 -2.26
CA LEU A 132 6.97 4.77 -3.18
C LEU A 132 6.73 5.19 -4.64
N ASN A 133 5.58 5.82 -4.91
CA ASN A 133 5.21 6.33 -6.24
C ASN A 133 6.15 7.46 -6.72
N ALA A 134 6.77 8.19 -5.80
CA ALA A 134 7.80 9.19 -6.10
C ALA A 134 9.20 8.59 -6.33
N GLY A 135 9.35 7.25 -6.32
CA GLY A 135 10.60 6.56 -6.60
C GLY A 135 11.48 6.27 -5.38
N ALA A 136 10.95 6.41 -4.17
CA ALA A 136 11.69 6.16 -2.92
C ALA A 136 11.59 4.70 -2.43
N ALA A 137 11.46 3.72 -3.34
CA ALA A 137 11.20 2.31 -3.02
C ALA A 137 12.21 1.73 -2.01
N GLU A 138 13.51 1.98 -2.20
CA GLU A 138 14.57 1.54 -1.28
C GLU A 138 14.42 2.10 0.13
N ILE A 139 13.93 3.33 0.25
CA ILE A 139 13.81 4.05 1.52
C ILE A 139 12.61 3.56 2.31
N VAL A 140 11.46 3.35 1.65
CA VAL A 140 10.19 2.98 2.32
C VAL A 140 10.00 1.48 2.51
N ARG A 141 10.70 0.63 1.74
CA ARG A 141 10.56 -0.84 1.82
C ARG A 141 10.77 -1.40 3.24
N PRO A 142 11.81 -1.00 4.01
CA PRO A 142 11.98 -1.48 5.38
C PRO A 142 10.81 -1.11 6.31
N ALA A 143 10.21 0.06 6.11
CA ALA A 143 9.06 0.50 6.88
C ALA A 143 7.79 -0.30 6.52
N LEU A 144 7.56 -0.59 5.24
CA LEU A 144 6.49 -1.50 4.80
C LEU A 144 6.68 -2.93 5.34
N LEU A 145 7.92 -3.43 5.30
CA LEU A 145 8.29 -4.72 5.91
C LEU A 145 8.02 -4.74 7.42
N CYS A 146 8.24 -3.62 8.10
CA CYS A 146 7.93 -3.45 9.52
C CYS A 146 6.42 -3.37 9.79
N ALA A 147 5.64 -2.73 8.91
CA ALA A 147 4.20 -2.55 9.08
C ALA A 147 3.44 -3.89 9.02
N LEU A 148 3.85 -4.79 8.12
CA LEU A 148 3.21 -6.08 7.89
C LEU A 148 3.00 -6.94 9.17
N PRO A 149 4.05 -7.31 9.93
CA PRO A 149 3.86 -8.09 11.16
C PRO A 149 3.12 -7.30 12.24
N LEU A 150 3.27 -5.97 12.31
CA LEU A 150 2.55 -5.14 13.28
C LEU A 150 1.04 -5.15 13.01
N LEU A 151 0.62 -4.88 11.77
CA LEU A 151 -0.78 -4.92 11.38
C LEU A 151 -1.38 -6.30 11.59
N ARG A 152 -0.64 -7.37 11.25
CA ARG A 152 -1.10 -8.74 11.53
C ARG A 152 -1.36 -8.97 13.02
N THR A 153 -0.42 -8.58 13.89
CA THR A 153 -0.60 -8.70 15.34
C THR A 153 -1.78 -7.86 15.84
N ILE A 154 -1.96 -6.65 15.31
CA ILE A 154 -3.06 -5.77 15.73
C ILE A 154 -4.41 -6.38 15.34
N THR A 155 -4.56 -6.85 14.10
CA THR A 155 -5.80 -7.48 13.62
C THR A 155 -6.12 -8.77 14.41
N GLU A 156 -5.11 -9.57 14.78
CA GLU A 156 -5.30 -10.76 15.62
C GLU A 156 -5.80 -10.41 17.04
N GLN A 157 -5.53 -9.19 17.50
CA GLN A 157 -5.92 -8.67 18.81
C GLN A 157 -7.04 -7.63 18.73
N ALA A 158 -7.82 -7.62 17.64
CA ALA A 158 -8.91 -6.69 17.43
C ALA A 158 -10.23 -7.41 17.17
N ASP A 159 -11.34 -6.81 17.60
CA ASP A 159 -12.65 -7.10 16.99
C ASP A 159 -12.74 -6.37 15.65
N ASP A 160 -12.03 -6.89 14.66
CA ASP A 160 -12.08 -6.39 13.28
C ASP A 160 -13.11 -7.15 12.44
N SER A 161 -14.29 -7.43 13.01
CA SER A 161 -15.37 -8.09 12.28
C SER A 161 -15.83 -7.31 11.03
N SER A 162 -15.51 -6.02 10.95
CA SER A 162 -15.73 -5.18 9.77
C SER A 162 -14.70 -5.39 8.65
N GLY A 163 -13.52 -5.93 8.99
CA GLY A 163 -12.38 -6.11 8.08
C GLY A 163 -11.62 -4.82 7.77
N ALA A 164 -11.80 -3.76 8.54
CA ALA A 164 -11.18 -2.46 8.28
C ALA A 164 -9.65 -2.52 8.49
N ILE A 165 -9.18 -3.13 9.58
CA ILE A 165 -7.74 -3.29 9.82
C ILE A 165 -7.16 -4.35 8.89
N GLY A 166 -7.90 -5.43 8.64
CA GLY A 166 -7.55 -6.48 7.69
C GLY A 166 -7.34 -5.94 6.27
N ALA A 167 -8.16 -4.99 5.82
CA ALA A 167 -7.98 -4.32 4.53
C ALA A 167 -6.66 -3.52 4.47
N GLU A 168 -6.30 -2.80 5.53
CA GLU A 168 -5.00 -2.12 5.59
C GLU A 168 -3.82 -3.11 5.69
N CYS A 169 -4.01 -4.26 6.33
CA CYS A 169 -3.02 -5.32 6.37
C CYS A 169 -2.76 -5.91 4.97
N GLU A 170 -3.82 -6.14 4.19
CA GLU A 170 -3.73 -6.55 2.78
C GLU A 170 -3.01 -5.48 1.94
N ARG A 171 -3.43 -4.22 2.10
CA ARG A 171 -2.82 -3.08 1.39
C ARG A 171 -1.34 -2.91 1.73
N ALA A 172 -0.92 -3.17 2.97
CA ALA A 172 0.48 -3.15 3.35
C ALA A 172 1.29 -4.26 2.64
N ALA A 173 0.69 -5.44 2.43
CA ALA A 173 1.30 -6.52 1.65
C ALA A 173 1.48 -6.11 0.18
N ASP A 174 0.44 -5.53 -0.43
CA ASP A 174 0.49 -5.03 -1.81
C ASP A 174 1.59 -3.98 -2.01
N LEU A 175 1.64 -2.99 -1.11
CA LEU A 175 2.66 -1.92 -1.14
C LEU A 175 4.06 -2.48 -0.93
N PHE A 176 4.23 -3.44 -0.02
CA PHE A 176 5.52 -4.09 0.20
C PHE A 176 5.99 -4.85 -1.05
N ALA A 177 5.12 -5.62 -1.68
CA ALA A 177 5.44 -6.32 -2.91
C ALA A 177 5.77 -5.34 -4.05
N GLN A 178 5.01 -4.25 -4.18
CA GLN A 178 5.30 -3.18 -5.14
C GLN A 178 6.67 -2.54 -4.87
N ALA A 179 7.02 -2.29 -3.61
CA ALA A 179 8.33 -1.75 -3.22
C ALA A 179 9.49 -2.73 -3.50
N CYS A 180 9.24 -4.03 -3.44
CA CYS A 180 10.21 -5.05 -3.86
C CYS A 180 10.43 -5.01 -5.38
N ARG A 181 9.36 -4.91 -6.18
CA ARG A 181 9.44 -4.85 -7.66
C ARG A 181 10.07 -3.56 -8.19
N LEU A 182 9.78 -2.42 -7.55
CA LEU A 182 10.31 -1.12 -7.94
C LEU A 182 11.74 -0.87 -7.42
N GLY A 183 12.19 -1.66 -6.45
CA GLY A 183 13.51 -1.57 -5.85
C GLY A 183 14.46 -2.68 -6.31
N SER A 184 15.48 -2.92 -5.51
CA SER A 184 16.46 -3.99 -5.64
C SER A 184 16.73 -4.61 -4.27
N PRO A 185 15.72 -5.28 -3.66
CA PRO A 185 15.94 -6.04 -2.43
C PRO A 185 16.96 -7.16 -2.65
N ASP A 186 17.58 -7.65 -1.57
CA ASP A 186 18.33 -8.91 -1.64
C ASP A 186 17.35 -10.06 -1.99
N PRO A 187 17.50 -10.72 -3.16
CA PRO A 187 16.53 -11.72 -3.60
C PRO A 187 16.47 -12.94 -2.66
N ALA A 188 17.60 -13.33 -2.08
CA ALA A 188 17.67 -14.49 -1.20
C ALA A 188 16.99 -14.19 0.15
N GLU A 189 17.28 -13.03 0.76
CA GLU A 189 16.61 -12.62 1.99
C GLU A 189 15.09 -12.47 1.80
N LEU A 190 14.66 -11.93 0.65
CA LEU A 190 13.24 -11.79 0.33
C LEU A 190 12.54 -13.14 0.17
N ALA A 191 13.19 -14.11 -0.49
CA ALA A 191 12.66 -15.46 -0.65
C ALA A 191 12.51 -16.20 0.69
N GLU A 192 13.52 -16.13 1.56
CA GLU A 192 13.46 -16.69 2.92
C GLU A 192 12.36 -16.04 3.74
N TRP A 193 12.28 -14.71 3.70
CA TRP A 193 11.27 -13.94 4.41
C TRP A 193 9.87 -14.32 3.94
N LEU A 194 9.62 -14.39 2.62
CA LEU A 194 8.30 -14.69 2.07
C LEU A 194 7.80 -16.07 2.54
N ALA A 195 8.65 -17.10 2.44
CA ALA A 195 8.29 -18.44 2.89
C ALA A 195 8.05 -18.48 4.40
N SER A 196 8.89 -17.81 5.20
CA SER A 196 8.77 -17.76 6.67
C SER A 196 7.52 -17.01 7.12
N PHE A 197 7.23 -15.86 6.51
CA PHE A 197 6.06 -15.04 6.83
C PHE A 197 4.76 -15.77 6.50
N ARG A 198 4.73 -16.47 5.35
CA ARG A 198 3.58 -17.29 4.94
C ARG A 198 3.45 -18.54 5.80
N ALA A 199 4.53 -19.16 6.28
CA ALA A 199 4.45 -20.33 7.15
C ALA A 199 3.64 -20.11 8.44
N THR A 200 3.52 -18.86 8.90
CA THR A 200 2.73 -18.46 10.08
C THR A 200 1.44 -17.74 9.70
N SER A 201 1.01 -17.80 8.44
CA SER A 201 -0.19 -17.14 7.93
C SER A 201 -1.45 -17.63 8.66
N PRO A 202 -2.26 -16.73 9.25
CA PRO A 202 -3.61 -17.04 9.69
C PRO A 202 -4.64 -17.09 8.53
N GLY A 203 -4.18 -17.00 7.28
CA GLY A 203 -5.00 -16.89 6.07
C GLY A 203 -5.17 -15.45 5.56
N TRP A 204 -4.51 -14.50 6.19
CA TRP A 204 -4.45 -13.09 5.83
C TRP A 204 -3.20 -12.45 6.49
N PRO A 205 -2.65 -11.34 5.96
CA PRO A 205 -2.90 -10.83 4.61
C PRO A 205 -2.41 -11.84 3.57
N THR A 206 -2.95 -11.77 2.35
CA THR A 206 -2.58 -12.69 1.27
C THR A 206 -1.28 -12.23 0.62
N LEU A 207 -0.30 -13.13 0.53
CA LEU A 207 0.95 -12.90 -0.18
C LEU A 207 1.10 -14.03 -1.20
N VAL A 208 1.16 -13.71 -2.50
CA VAL A 208 1.33 -14.73 -3.55
C VAL A 208 2.71 -14.63 -4.19
N LEU A 209 3.27 -15.77 -4.60
CA LEU A 209 4.59 -15.85 -5.24
C LEU A 209 4.70 -14.92 -6.46
N ALA A 210 3.63 -14.81 -7.24
CA ALA A 210 3.59 -13.98 -8.45
C ALA A 210 3.92 -12.50 -8.18
N ASP A 211 3.64 -11.99 -6.98
CA ASP A 211 3.92 -10.59 -6.64
C ASP A 211 5.41 -10.33 -6.38
N PHE A 212 6.19 -11.37 -6.11
CA PHE A 212 7.60 -11.30 -5.72
C PHE A 212 8.55 -11.89 -6.77
N VAL A 213 8.03 -12.70 -7.70
CA VAL A 213 8.87 -13.47 -8.64
C VAL A 213 9.75 -12.59 -9.53
N ASP A 214 9.29 -11.39 -9.90
CA ASP A 214 10.08 -10.43 -10.69
C ASP A 214 11.29 -9.89 -9.92
N ALA A 215 11.28 -9.97 -8.59
CA ALA A 215 12.40 -9.60 -7.73
C ALA A 215 13.32 -10.80 -7.39
N PHE A 216 12.97 -12.02 -7.84
CA PHE A 216 13.77 -13.22 -7.60
C PHE A 216 14.73 -13.49 -8.75
N ASP A 217 15.93 -13.96 -8.41
CA ASP A 217 16.78 -14.70 -9.34
C ASP A 217 16.57 -16.21 -9.20
N GLU A 218 17.26 -17.02 -10.02
CA GLU A 218 17.17 -18.48 -9.95
C GLU A 218 17.57 -19.03 -8.58
N HIS A 219 18.50 -18.37 -7.89
CA HIS A 219 18.97 -18.79 -6.57
C HIS A 219 17.92 -18.55 -5.49
N ALA A 220 17.32 -17.35 -5.47
CA ALA A 220 16.21 -17.00 -4.60
C ALA A 220 15.00 -17.91 -4.81
N LEU A 221 14.66 -18.21 -6.07
CA LEU A 221 13.57 -19.15 -6.35
C LEU A 221 13.88 -20.57 -5.86
N ALA A 222 15.14 -21.02 -5.94
CA ALA A 222 15.56 -22.29 -5.37
C ALA A 222 15.47 -22.31 -3.83
N ILE A 223 15.82 -21.20 -3.16
CA ILE A 223 15.65 -21.00 -1.72
C ILE A 223 14.17 -21.10 -1.34
N TYR A 224 13.31 -20.36 -2.05
CA TYR A 224 11.87 -20.40 -1.81
C TYR A 224 11.30 -21.81 -1.99
N ARG A 225 11.64 -22.51 -3.09
CA ARG A 225 11.24 -23.91 -3.33
C ARG A 225 11.69 -24.84 -2.20
N ALA A 226 12.92 -24.72 -1.73
CA ALA A 226 13.44 -25.54 -0.64
C ALA A 226 12.66 -25.31 0.66
N ALA A 227 12.39 -24.05 1.00
CA ALA A 227 11.60 -23.70 2.18
C ALA A 227 10.15 -24.23 2.09
N VAL A 228 9.50 -24.11 0.92
CA VAL A 228 8.15 -24.67 0.69
C VAL A 228 8.15 -26.19 0.83
N ALA A 229 9.15 -26.89 0.28
CA ALA A 229 9.28 -28.34 0.40
C ALA A 229 9.51 -28.80 1.86
N ASP A 230 10.27 -28.02 2.64
CA ASP A 230 10.44 -28.26 4.07
C ASP A 230 9.12 -28.08 4.84
N LEU A 231 8.37 -27.03 4.54
CA LEU A 231 7.06 -26.79 5.14
C LEU A 231 6.07 -27.91 4.79
N ASP A 232 6.07 -28.40 3.55
CA ASP A 232 5.26 -29.54 3.12
C ASP A 232 5.54 -30.80 3.94
N ARG A 233 6.83 -31.13 4.13
CA ARG A 233 7.25 -32.25 4.99
C ARG A 233 6.82 -32.07 6.44
N GLN A 234 6.99 -30.88 7.02
CA GLN A 234 6.63 -30.58 8.40
C GLN A 234 5.12 -30.69 8.67
N HIS A 235 4.31 -30.39 7.65
CA HIS A 235 2.85 -30.50 7.73
C HIS A 235 2.33 -31.86 7.22
N GLY A 236 3.21 -32.82 6.93
CA GLY A 236 2.81 -34.16 6.48
C GLY A 236 1.87 -34.83 7.48
N GLY A 237 0.74 -35.36 6.99
CA GLY A 237 -0.27 -36.04 7.80
C GLY A 237 -1.16 -35.13 8.66
N ARG A 238 -1.04 -33.80 8.54
CA ARG A 238 -2.03 -32.85 9.09
C ARG A 238 -3.26 -32.76 8.19
N ASP A 239 -4.37 -32.29 8.76
CA ASP A 239 -5.60 -32.05 8.01
C ASP A 239 -5.44 -30.94 6.94
N HIS A 240 -6.41 -30.86 6.04
CA HIS A 240 -6.36 -29.91 4.93
C HIS A 240 -6.39 -28.45 5.41
N TRP A 241 -7.09 -28.16 6.51
CA TRP A 241 -7.21 -26.82 7.10
C TRP A 241 -5.89 -26.32 7.66
N SER A 242 -5.10 -27.20 8.25
CA SER A 242 -3.76 -26.88 8.77
C SER A 242 -2.71 -26.81 7.66
N ARG A 243 -3.03 -27.30 6.45
CA ARG A 243 -2.15 -27.35 5.27
C ARG A 243 -2.51 -26.32 4.21
N PHE A 244 -3.53 -25.48 4.45
CA PHE A 244 -4.10 -24.61 3.42
C PHE A 244 -3.04 -23.73 2.74
N GLU A 245 -2.19 -23.06 3.54
CA GLU A 245 -1.17 -22.14 3.05
C GLU A 245 -0.06 -22.86 2.29
N VAL A 246 0.46 -23.98 2.83
CA VAL A 246 1.50 -24.76 2.17
C VAL A 246 0.99 -25.35 0.84
N ASN A 247 -0.27 -25.81 0.81
CA ASN A 247 -0.91 -26.27 -0.42
C ASN A 247 -1.12 -25.13 -1.43
N ALA A 248 -1.33 -23.89 -0.99
CA ALA A 248 -1.38 -22.72 -1.86
C ALA A 248 0.02 -22.43 -2.45
N MET A 249 1.07 -22.41 -1.62
CA MET A 249 2.45 -22.23 -2.09
C MET A 249 2.89 -23.30 -3.10
N LEU A 250 2.54 -24.58 -2.86
CA LEU A 250 2.85 -25.67 -3.78
C LEU A 250 2.10 -25.52 -5.12
N LEU A 251 0.86 -25.06 -5.08
CA LEU A 251 0.07 -24.80 -6.28
C LEU A 251 0.64 -23.63 -7.08
N GLU A 252 1.01 -22.53 -6.40
CA GLU A 252 1.64 -21.37 -7.02
C GLU A 252 2.98 -21.71 -7.69
N LEU A 253 3.78 -22.58 -7.06
CA LEU A 253 5.02 -23.10 -7.67
C LEU A 253 4.73 -23.94 -8.92
N ALA A 254 3.73 -24.82 -8.87
CA ALA A 254 3.33 -25.62 -10.04
C ALA A 254 2.85 -24.73 -11.19
N ASP A 255 2.07 -23.70 -10.89
CA ASP A 255 1.60 -22.71 -11.87
C ASP A 255 2.77 -21.91 -12.46
N HIS A 256 3.72 -21.48 -11.63
CA HIS A 256 4.92 -20.77 -12.08
C HIS A 256 5.79 -21.64 -13.00
N ASP A 257 5.93 -22.93 -12.68
CA ASP A 257 6.74 -23.88 -13.45
C ASP A 257 6.02 -24.38 -14.72
N GLY A 258 4.73 -24.07 -14.87
CA GLY A 258 3.89 -24.62 -15.94
C GLY A 258 3.61 -26.12 -15.80
N ASP A 259 3.76 -26.68 -14.59
CA ASP A 259 3.51 -28.09 -14.28
C ASP A 259 2.02 -28.31 -14.00
N VAL A 260 1.26 -28.42 -15.10
CA VAL A 260 -0.20 -28.59 -15.06
C VAL A 260 -0.60 -29.88 -14.36
N ASP A 261 0.15 -30.97 -14.58
CA ASP A 261 -0.15 -32.27 -13.96
C ASP A 261 -0.02 -32.16 -12.43
N ARG A 262 1.06 -31.54 -11.94
CA ARG A 262 1.24 -31.28 -10.51
C ARG A 262 0.15 -30.39 -9.94
N ALA A 263 -0.25 -29.34 -10.65
CA ALA A 263 -1.34 -28.47 -10.22
C ALA A 263 -2.68 -29.23 -10.12
N VAL A 264 -2.98 -30.11 -11.08
CA VAL A 264 -4.19 -30.96 -11.07
C VAL A 264 -4.17 -31.91 -9.88
N ASP A 265 -3.05 -32.59 -9.62
CA ASP A 265 -2.91 -33.50 -8.47
C ASP A 265 -3.19 -32.77 -7.14
N LEU A 266 -2.59 -31.59 -6.94
CA LEU A 266 -2.78 -30.77 -5.74
C LEU A 266 -4.22 -30.26 -5.55
N LEU A 267 -4.96 -30.05 -6.64
CA LEU A 267 -6.35 -29.60 -6.61
C LEU A 267 -7.35 -30.76 -6.45
N ASN A 268 -6.96 -31.97 -6.84
CA ASN A 268 -7.77 -33.18 -6.76
C ASN A 268 -7.62 -33.90 -5.41
N ASP A 269 -6.44 -33.83 -4.76
CA ASP A 269 -6.13 -34.45 -3.46
C ASP A 269 -6.75 -33.71 -2.24
N ARG A 270 -7.74 -32.85 -2.48
CA ARG A 270 -8.47 -32.10 -1.43
C ARG A 270 -9.76 -32.82 -1.06
N GLU A 271 -10.28 -32.57 0.14
CA GLU A 271 -11.58 -33.11 0.60
C GLU A 271 -12.72 -32.79 -0.37
N HIS A 272 -12.62 -31.67 -1.07
CA HIS A 272 -13.45 -31.31 -2.22
C HIS A 272 -12.56 -30.93 -3.42
N PRO A 273 -12.52 -31.76 -4.48
CA PRO A 273 -11.78 -31.43 -5.69
C PRO A 273 -12.22 -30.11 -6.31
N GLN A 274 -11.27 -29.24 -6.64
CA GLN A 274 -11.54 -27.93 -7.24
C GLN A 274 -11.65 -28.01 -8.77
N TYR A 275 -12.72 -28.65 -9.26
CA TYR A 275 -12.92 -28.88 -10.70
C TYR A 275 -12.87 -27.59 -11.55
N GLY A 276 -13.37 -26.46 -11.03
CA GLY A 276 -13.31 -25.18 -11.73
C GLY A 276 -11.86 -24.73 -11.98
N SER A 277 -11.01 -24.78 -10.95
CA SER A 277 -9.59 -24.43 -11.02
C SER A 277 -8.79 -25.37 -11.91
N ILE A 278 -9.14 -26.67 -11.92
CA ILE A 278 -8.56 -27.69 -12.81
C ILE A 278 -8.90 -27.39 -14.27
N ILE A 279 -10.18 -27.16 -14.57
CA ILE A 279 -10.64 -26.88 -15.94
C ILE A 279 -9.99 -25.60 -16.50
N ALA A 280 -9.81 -24.57 -15.68
CA ALA A 280 -9.15 -23.33 -16.09
C ALA A 280 -7.72 -23.59 -16.59
N ARG A 281 -6.90 -24.29 -15.79
CA ARG A 281 -5.50 -24.61 -16.12
C ARG A 281 -5.36 -25.50 -17.36
N LEU A 282 -6.23 -26.51 -17.49
CA LEU A 282 -6.24 -27.37 -18.69
C LEU A 282 -6.56 -26.59 -19.96
N ARG A 283 -7.47 -25.61 -19.90
CA ARG A 283 -7.80 -24.75 -21.04
C ARG A 283 -6.64 -23.82 -21.42
N GLU A 284 -5.95 -23.26 -20.43
CA GLU A 284 -4.79 -22.39 -20.68
C GLU A 284 -3.64 -23.16 -21.33
N ALA A 285 -3.36 -24.38 -20.87
CA ALA A 285 -2.33 -25.25 -21.46
C ALA A 285 -2.63 -25.65 -22.92
N ASP A 286 -3.90 -25.93 -23.23
CA ASP A 286 -4.36 -26.24 -24.59
C ASP A 286 -4.20 -25.05 -25.56
N VAL A 287 -4.26 -23.81 -25.05
CA VAL A 287 -4.05 -22.59 -25.85
C VAL A 287 -2.56 -22.36 -26.10
N THR A 288 -1.69 -22.60 -25.12
CA THR A 288 -0.23 -22.41 -25.26
C THR A 288 0.45 -23.43 -26.17
N THR A 289 -0.20 -24.58 -26.40
CA THR A 289 0.33 -25.67 -27.26
C THR A 289 -0.02 -25.50 -28.76
N ARG A 290 -0.80 -24.47 -29.12
CA ARG A 290 -1.19 -24.16 -30.52
C ARG A 290 -0.38 -23.01 -31.11
#